data_AF-A0A7C3P2R1-F1
#
_entry.id   AF-A0A7C3P2R1-F1
#
_cell.length_a   1.000
_cell.length_b   1.000
_cell.length_c   1.000
_cell.angle_alpha   90.00
_cell.angle_beta   90.00
_cell.angle_gamma   90.00
#
_symmetry.space_group_name_H-M   'P 1'
#
loop_
_entity.id
_entity.type
_entity.pdbx_description
1 polymer ?
#
loop_
_entity_poly.entity_id
_entity_poly.type
_entity_poly.pdbx_seq_one_letter_code
_entity_poly.pdbx_strand_id
1 'polypeptide(L)'
;MAILKRYLRINDQEAEEGYKDVITGLDRKPHASLAGLRNVQRLMKLRNPAVEKVKVEELVDDRFMKKLDESGFIDQMYAKYGVK
;
A
#
# COMPACT_ATOMS: atom_id res chain seq x y z
N MET A 1 17.04 -6.06 -8.03
CA MET A 1 16.02 -7.14 -8.00
C MET A 1 16.33 -8.31 -7.06
N ALA A 2 17.49 -8.40 -6.41
CA ALA A 2 17.84 -9.54 -5.53
C ALA A 2 16.85 -9.79 -4.39
N ILE A 3 16.25 -8.74 -3.81
CA ILE A 3 15.28 -8.85 -2.70
C ILE A 3 13.99 -9.52 -3.19
N LEU A 4 13.36 -9.00 -4.25
CA LEU A 4 12.11 -9.55 -4.78
C LEU A 4 12.26 -11.02 -5.19
N LYS A 5 13.33 -11.36 -5.91
CA LYS A 5 13.61 -12.75 -6.28
C LYS A 5 13.77 -13.67 -5.09
N ARG A 6 14.51 -13.23 -4.06
CA ARG A 6 14.76 -14.03 -2.85
C ARG A 6 13.48 -14.33 -2.08
N TYR A 7 12.62 -13.33 -1.89
CA TYR A 7 11.46 -13.46 -1.02
C TYR A 7 10.19 -13.92 -1.74
N LEU A 8 10.04 -13.58 -3.03
CA LEU A 8 8.89 -14.00 -3.84
C LEU A 8 9.16 -15.26 -4.68
N ARG A 9 10.42 -15.72 -4.73
CA ARG A 9 10.86 -16.91 -5.50
C ARG A 9 10.53 -16.81 -6.99
N ILE A 10 10.74 -15.63 -7.55
CA ILE A 10 10.49 -15.28 -8.96
C ILE A 10 11.78 -15.08 -9.74
N ASN A 11 11.70 -15.11 -11.07
CA ASN A 11 12.84 -14.87 -11.95
C ASN A 11 13.16 -13.36 -12.11
N ASP A 12 14.22 -13.04 -12.85
CA ASP A 12 14.66 -11.64 -13.06
C ASP A 12 13.66 -10.78 -13.81
N GLN A 13 13.04 -11.33 -14.87
CA GLN A 13 12.06 -10.62 -15.67
C GLN A 13 10.81 -10.30 -14.83
N GLU A 14 10.26 -11.29 -14.12
CA GLU A 14 9.11 -11.13 -13.24
C GLU A 14 9.38 -10.10 -12.12
N ALA A 15 10.59 -10.10 -11.57
CA ALA A 15 10.98 -9.15 -10.54
C ALA A 15 11.09 -7.72 -11.08
N GLU A 16 11.57 -7.53 -12.31
CA GLU A 16 11.66 -6.21 -12.93
C GLU A 16 10.29 -5.67 -13.31
N GLU A 17 9.43 -6.51 -13.93
CA GLU A 17 8.05 -6.15 -14.29
C GLU A 17 7.24 -5.79 -13.05
N GLY A 18 7.23 -6.66 -12.04
CA GLY A 18 6.50 -6.40 -10.79
C GLY A 18 7.02 -5.17 -10.04
N TYR A 19 8.33 -4.88 -10.12
CA TYR A 19 8.86 -3.63 -9.56
C TYR A 19 8.34 -2.39 -10.29
N LYS A 20 8.28 -2.43 -11.64
CA LYS A 20 7.73 -1.34 -12.46
C LYS A 20 6.25 -1.09 -12.14
N ASP A 21 5.47 -2.16 -11.99
CA ASP A 21 4.05 -2.06 -11.63
C ASP A 21 3.87 -1.39 -10.26
N VAL A 22 4.69 -1.73 -9.27
CA VAL A 22 4.62 -1.15 -7.92
C VAL A 22 4.97 0.33 -7.91
N ILE A 23 6.05 0.75 -8.59
CA ILE A 23 6.46 2.16 -8.59
C ILE A 23 5.52 3.07 -9.39
N THR A 24 4.74 2.51 -10.33
CA THR A 24 3.80 3.28 -11.16
C THR A 24 2.36 3.22 -10.67
N GLY A 25 1.98 2.12 -10.01
CA GLY A 25 0.61 1.84 -9.61
C GLY A 25 0.27 2.20 -8.17
N LEU A 26 1.27 2.47 -7.32
CA LEU A 26 1.03 2.88 -5.93
C LEU A 26 1.10 4.40 -5.75
N ASP A 27 0.24 4.90 -4.86
CA ASP A 27 0.31 6.29 -4.44
C ASP A 27 1.66 6.61 -3.79
N ARG A 28 2.20 7.78 -4.09
CA ARG A 28 3.46 8.23 -3.49
C ARG A 28 3.39 8.28 -1.97
N LYS A 29 2.28 8.76 -1.39
CA LYS A 29 2.13 8.82 0.07
C LYS A 29 1.31 7.62 0.54
N PRO A 30 1.86 6.73 1.39
CA PRO A 30 1.22 5.48 1.76
C PRO A 30 0.14 5.68 2.83
N HIS A 31 -0.91 6.42 2.49
CA HIS A 31 -2.09 6.58 3.33
C HIS A 31 -3.10 5.49 3.02
N ALA A 32 -3.69 4.90 4.06
CA ALA A 32 -4.75 3.92 3.87
C ALA A 32 -6.01 4.59 3.29
N SER A 33 -6.60 3.98 2.26
CA SER A 33 -7.82 4.48 1.64
C SER A 33 -9.06 3.86 2.28
N LEU A 34 -9.83 4.66 3.03
CA LEU A 34 -11.12 4.22 3.57
C LEU A 34 -12.10 3.79 2.46
N ALA A 35 -12.09 4.48 1.31
CA ALA A 35 -12.90 4.09 0.16
C ALA A 35 -12.46 2.71 -0.39
N GLY A 36 -11.15 2.48 -0.48
CA GLY A 36 -10.59 1.18 -0.86
C GLY A 36 -11.02 0.07 0.11
N LEU A 37 -10.94 0.31 1.42
CA LEU A 37 -11.36 -0.65 2.44
C LEU A 37 -12.86 -0.96 2.34
N ARG A 38 -13.73 0.03 2.10
CA ARG A 38 -15.16 -0.20 1.85
C ARG A 38 -15.40 -1.06 0.60
N ASN A 39 -14.62 -0.85 -0.45
CA ASN A 39 -14.71 -1.68 -1.66
C ASN A 39 -14.32 -3.13 -1.37
N VAL A 40 -13.23 -3.36 -0.63
CA VAL A 40 -12.81 -4.72 -0.22
C VAL A 40 -13.88 -5.36 0.68
N GLN A 41 -14.40 -4.63 1.66
CA GLN A 41 -15.48 -5.09 2.54
C GLN A 41 -16.71 -5.55 1.74
N ARG A 42 -17.12 -4.76 0.74
CA ARG A 42 -18.24 -5.09 -0.16
C ARG A 42 -18.02 -6.40 -0.91
N LEU A 43 -16.79 -6.68 -1.33
CA LEU A 43 -16.45 -7.94 -2.01
C LEU A 43 -16.39 -9.12 -1.04
N MET A 44 -15.80 -8.92 0.14
CA MET A 44 -15.64 -9.98 1.14
C MET A 44 -16.96 -10.44 1.74
N LYS A 45 -17.92 -9.53 1.95
CA LYS A 45 -19.22 -9.89 2.55
C LYS A 45 -20.04 -10.87 1.70
N LEU A 46 -19.76 -10.96 0.39
CA LEU A 46 -20.38 -11.94 -0.50
C LEU A 46 -20.06 -13.38 -0.09
N ARG A 47 -18.90 -13.61 0.55
CA ARG A 47 -18.46 -14.92 1.03
C ARG A 47 -18.63 -15.08 2.54
N ASN A 48 -18.44 -14.01 3.30
CA ASN A 48 -18.61 -14.00 4.76
C ASN A 48 -19.43 -12.78 5.20
N PRO A 49 -20.75 -12.92 5.41
CA PRO A 49 -21.60 -11.82 5.82
C PRO A 49 -21.19 -11.13 7.13
N ALA A 50 -20.46 -11.81 8.02
CA ALA A 50 -19.98 -11.19 9.27
C ALA A 50 -19.06 -9.98 9.04
N VAL A 51 -18.41 -9.91 7.87
CA VAL A 51 -17.52 -8.79 7.48
C VAL A 51 -18.26 -7.46 7.34
N GLU A 52 -19.58 -7.49 7.11
CA GLU A 52 -20.41 -6.26 7.04
C GLU A 52 -20.43 -5.48 8.36
N LYS A 53 -20.27 -6.18 9.50
CA LYS A 53 -20.28 -5.55 10.83
C LYS A 53 -18.96 -4.86 11.18
N VAL A 54 -17.91 -5.06 10.39
CA VAL A 54 -16.61 -4.43 10.61
C VAL A 54 -16.70 -2.95 10.25
N LYS A 55 -16.31 -2.08 11.17
CA LYS A 55 -16.18 -0.65 10.87
C LYS A 55 -14.81 -0.39 10.26
N VAL A 56 -14.79 -0.05 8.98
CA VAL A 56 -13.54 0.14 8.22
C VAL A 56 -12.69 1.28 8.78
N GLU A 57 -13.32 2.26 9.44
CA GLU A 57 -12.68 3.40 10.08
C GLU A 57 -11.87 2.98 11.31
N GLU A 58 -12.27 1.90 11.99
CA GLU A 58 -11.57 1.37 13.17
C GLU A 58 -10.38 0.47 12.76
N LEU A 59 -10.22 0.15 11.47
CA LEU A 59 -9.10 -0.66 10.96
C LEU A 59 -7.85 0.17 10.67
N VAL A 60 -7.97 1.50 10.61
CA VAL A 60 -6.89 2.40 10.20
C VAL A 60 -6.45 3.25 11.38
N ASP A 61 -5.19 3.11 11.77
CA ASP A 61 -4.49 4.08 12.62
C ASP A 61 -3.53 4.90 11.76
N ASP A 62 -3.96 6.09 11.35
CA ASP A 62 -3.19 6.96 10.44
C ASP A 62 -2.15 7.82 11.16
N ARG A 63 -2.13 7.82 12.49
CA ARG A 63 -1.41 8.84 13.28
C ARG A 63 0.08 8.85 12.98
N PHE A 64 0.68 7.68 12.77
CA PHE A 64 2.10 7.56 12.45
C PHE A 64 2.42 8.10 11.05
N MET A 65 1.63 7.71 10.04
CA MET A 65 1.83 8.16 8.66
C MET A 65 1.58 9.66 8.54
N LYS A 66 0.54 10.16 9.20
CA LYS A 66 0.24 11.60 9.26
C LYS A 66 1.39 12.41 9.84
N LYS A 67 2.00 11.98 10.95
CA LYS A 67 3.17 12.65 11.53
C LYS A 67 4.38 12.65 10.58
N LEU A 68 4.66 11.54 9.91
CA LEU A 68 5.74 11.44 8.93
C LEU A 68 5.50 12.34 7.72
N ASP A 69 4.24 12.47 7.30
CA ASP A 69 3.85 13.33 6.20
C ASP A 69 3.96 14.81 6.57
N GLU A 70 3.34 15.21 7.69
CA GLU A 70 3.33 16.59 8.21
C GLU A 70 4.74 17.11 8.54
N SER A 71 5.64 16.23 8.98
CA SER A 71 7.06 16.60 9.19
C SER A 71 7.85 16.84 7.90
N GLY A 72 7.27 16.53 6.73
CA GLY A 72 7.94 16.58 5.44
C GLY A 72 8.94 15.43 5.21
N PHE A 73 9.04 14.47 6.13
CA PHE A 73 9.99 13.35 6.04
C PHE A 73 9.77 12.53 4.78
N ILE A 74 8.51 12.21 4.46
CA ILE A 74 8.16 11.39 3.27
C ILE A 74 8.63 12.08 1.99
N ASP A 75 8.37 13.39 1.88
CA ASP A 75 8.73 14.17 0.70
C ASP A 75 10.26 14.31 0.54
N GLN A 76 10.97 14.53 1.65
CA GLN A 76 12.44 14.56 1.65
C GLN A 76 13.05 13.21 1.28
N MET A 77 12.49 12.11 1.80
CA MET A 77 12.95 10.75 1.49
C MET A 77 12.80 10.47 -0.02
N TYR A 78 11.66 10.78 -0.61
CA TYR A 78 11.45 10.57 -2.04
C TYR A 78 12.33 11.47 -2.91
N ALA A 79 12.51 12.74 -2.55
CA ALA A 79 13.42 13.63 -3.26
C ALA A 79 14.87 13.11 -3.22
N LYS A 80 15.30 12.52 -2.10
CA LYS A 80 16.66 12.01 -1.92
C LYS A 80 16.92 10.70 -2.67
N TYR A 81 15.93 9.79 -2.70
CA TYR A 81 16.11 8.44 -3.26
C TYR A 81 15.45 8.25 -4.63
N GLY A 82 14.82 9.29 -5.19
CA GLY A 82 14.45 9.34 -6.61
C GLY A 82 13.21 8.54 -7.00
N VAL A 83 12.28 8.28 -6.08
CA VAL A 83 10.95 7.80 -6.48
C VAL A 83 10.17 9.03 -6.95
N LYS A 84 10.10 9.20 -8.27
CA LYS A 84 9.20 10.16 -8.90
C LYS A 84 7.78 9.62 -8.91
#